data_AF-A0A7K2WLH4-F1
#
_entry.id   AF-A0A7K2WLH4-F1
#
_cell.length_a   1.000
_cell.length_b   1.000
_cell.length_c   1.000
_cell.angle_alpha   90.00
_cell.angle_beta   90.00
_cell.angle_gamma   90.00
#
_symmetry.space_group_name_H-M   'P 1'
#
loop_
_entity.id
_entity.type
_entity.pdbx_description
1 polymer ?
#
loop_
_entity_poly.entity_id
_entity_poly.type
_entity_poly.pdbx_seq_one_letter_code
_entity_poly.pdbx_strand_id
1 'polypeptide(L)'
;MRPECTEGAGGGGLLVPMAWMYAEYVADELLRTGDLMPPTTLEYRAGRDALALTIFLSDGSVTGPGGGARMAEWRSLTAYGTSWSAWVSRRLRVLEAAGAGSPDPDRELAEAAWRWLEETELLAPDLDAVGPVGPAGEEPFPAEEEGPQVWTPAWQLGLPLGHLAIQLF
;
A
#
# COMPACT_ATOMS: atom_id res chain seq x y z
N MET A 1 11.76 -59.43 2.68
CA MET A 1 11.69 -58.16 1.92
C MET A 1 11.39 -57.05 2.90
N ARG A 2 12.30 -56.08 3.04
CA ARG A 2 12.07 -54.84 3.79
C ARG A 2 11.42 -53.84 2.82
N PRO A 3 10.42 -53.06 3.23
CA PRO A 3 9.99 -51.93 2.41
C PRO A 3 11.09 -50.88 2.44
N GLU A 4 11.53 -50.50 1.26
CA GLU A 4 12.42 -49.36 1.01
C GLU A 4 11.80 -48.07 1.54
N CYS A 5 12.55 -47.36 2.40
CA CYS A 5 12.29 -45.98 2.77
C CYS A 5 12.63 -45.09 1.57
N THR A 6 11.63 -44.63 0.83
CA THR A 6 11.81 -43.56 -0.15
C THR A 6 11.85 -42.23 0.60
N GLU A 7 13.05 -41.82 1.03
CA GLU A 7 13.34 -40.44 1.45
C GLU A 7 13.18 -39.51 0.24
N GLY A 8 11.95 -39.04 0.01
CA GLY A 8 11.65 -37.94 -0.88
C GLY A 8 11.85 -36.61 -0.18
N ALA A 9 13.10 -36.21 0.09
CA ALA A 9 13.42 -34.83 0.47
C ALA A 9 13.38 -33.92 -0.77
N GLY A 10 12.19 -33.75 -1.34
CA GLY A 10 11.89 -32.83 -2.44
C GLY A 10 10.99 -31.71 -1.94
N GLY A 11 11.48 -30.89 -1.00
CA GLY A 11 10.73 -29.81 -0.37
C GLY A 11 11.11 -28.42 -0.85
N GLY A 12 11.44 -28.25 -2.13
CA GLY A 12 11.66 -26.94 -2.77
C GLY A 12 10.34 -26.24 -3.12
N GLY A 13 9.37 -26.24 -2.20
CA GLY A 13 8.11 -25.54 -2.40
C GLY A 13 8.36 -24.03 -2.42
N LEU A 14 8.08 -23.37 -3.54
CA LEU A 14 8.01 -21.91 -3.62
C LEU A 14 7.12 -21.40 -2.48
N LEU A 15 7.70 -20.66 -1.54
CA LEU A 15 6.93 -20.02 -0.48
C LEU A 15 6.02 -18.98 -1.15
N VAL A 16 4.70 -19.16 -1.02
CA VAL A 16 3.71 -18.23 -1.57
C VAL A 16 3.51 -17.10 -0.55
N PRO A 17 3.68 -15.82 -0.95
CA PRO A 17 3.59 -14.67 -0.04
C PRO A 17 2.13 -14.34 0.29
N MET A 18 1.51 -15.20 1.10
CA MET A 18 0.07 -15.11 1.39
C MET A 18 -0.30 -13.87 2.22
N ALA A 19 0.58 -13.40 3.11
CA ALA A 19 0.29 -12.27 3.99
C ALA A 19 0.32 -10.94 3.23
N TRP A 20 1.30 -10.76 2.35
CA TRP A 20 1.41 -9.60 1.47
C TRP A 20 0.26 -9.56 0.46
N MET A 21 -0.02 -10.68 -0.22
CA MET A 21 -1.13 -10.77 -1.18
C MET A 21 -2.49 -10.44 -0.52
N TYR A 22 -2.68 -10.88 0.72
CA TYR A 22 -3.86 -10.52 1.49
C TYR A 22 -3.93 -9.03 1.81
N ALA A 23 -2.80 -8.43 2.21
CA ALA A 23 -2.73 -6.99 2.47
C ALA A 23 -3.00 -6.15 1.20
N GLU A 24 -2.44 -6.54 0.05
CA GLU A 24 -2.72 -5.89 -1.24
C GLU A 24 -4.19 -6.01 -1.62
N TYR A 25 -4.81 -7.18 -1.44
CA TYR A 25 -6.22 -7.38 -1.72
C TYR A 25 -7.10 -6.47 -0.87
N VAL A 26 -6.87 -6.42 0.45
CA VAL A 26 -7.65 -5.55 1.34
C VAL A 26 -7.43 -4.07 1.01
N ALA A 27 -6.19 -3.68 0.68
CA ALA A 27 -5.88 -2.30 0.26
C ALA A 27 -6.60 -1.92 -1.05
N ASP A 28 -6.62 -2.83 -2.03
CA ASP A 28 -7.33 -2.62 -3.30
C ASP A 28 -8.84 -2.47 -3.04
N GLU A 29 -9.46 -3.37 -2.27
CA GLU A 29 -10.88 -3.29 -1.94
C GLU A 29 -11.25 -1.98 -1.22
N LEU A 30 -10.43 -1.52 -0.26
CA LEU A 30 -10.63 -0.23 0.42
C LEU A 30 -10.61 0.94 -0.57
N LEU A 31 -9.64 0.98 -1.49
CA LEU A 31 -9.53 2.06 -2.48
C LEU A 31 -10.64 2.02 -3.53
N ARG A 32 -11.01 0.84 -4.01
CA ARG A 32 -12.14 0.67 -4.94
C ARG A 32 -13.45 1.10 -4.32
N THR A 33 -13.65 0.81 -3.03
CA THR A 33 -14.85 1.23 -2.30
C THR A 33 -14.90 2.75 -2.13
N GLY A 34 -13.74 3.38 -1.90
CA GLY A 34 -13.63 4.84 -1.78
C GLY A 34 -13.75 5.60 -3.11
N ASP A 35 -13.60 4.94 -4.26
CA ASP A 35 -13.62 5.50 -5.62
C ASP A 35 -12.79 6.79 -5.78
N LEU A 36 -11.63 6.83 -5.10
CA LEU A 36 -10.83 8.05 -4.99
C LEU A 36 -9.98 8.33 -6.23
N MET A 37 -9.48 7.29 -6.90
CA MET A 37 -8.61 7.39 -8.06
C MET A 37 -8.84 6.20 -9.01
N PRO A 38 -8.64 6.36 -10.34
CA PRO A 38 -8.71 5.23 -11.26
C PRO A 38 -7.59 4.20 -11.01
N PRO A 39 -7.86 2.88 -11.07
CA PRO A 39 -6.88 1.82 -10.79
C PRO A 39 -5.63 1.80 -11.69
N THR A 40 -5.67 2.52 -12.81
CA THR A 40 -4.57 2.61 -13.78
C THR A 40 -3.55 3.71 -13.45
N THR A 41 -3.79 4.49 -12.40
CA THR A 41 -2.97 5.66 -12.05
C THR A 41 -1.84 5.32 -11.07
N LEU A 42 -0.79 6.14 -11.06
CA LEU A 42 0.34 5.95 -10.14
C LEU A 42 -0.06 6.32 -8.70
N GLU A 43 -0.98 7.27 -8.55
CA GLU A 43 -1.58 7.72 -7.30
C GLU A 43 -2.38 6.58 -6.66
N TYR A 44 -3.17 5.85 -7.45
CA TYR A 44 -3.88 4.67 -6.98
C TYR A 44 -2.91 3.61 -6.47
N ARG A 45 -1.83 3.34 -7.23
CA ARG A 45 -0.78 2.41 -6.79
C ARG A 45 -0.11 2.91 -5.50
N ALA A 46 0.20 4.20 -5.40
CA ALA A 46 0.80 4.78 -4.21
C ALA A 46 -0.10 4.62 -2.97
N GLY A 47 -1.40 4.88 -3.12
CA GLY A 47 -2.40 4.64 -2.07
C GLY A 47 -2.47 3.17 -1.68
N ARG A 48 -2.49 2.27 -2.67
CA ARG A 48 -2.62 0.83 -2.46
C ARG A 48 -1.40 0.27 -1.74
N ASP A 49 -0.21 0.61 -2.21
CA ASP A 49 1.05 0.12 -1.64
C ASP A 49 1.26 0.70 -0.21
N ALA A 50 0.86 1.96 0.04
CA ALA A 50 0.88 2.55 1.39
C ALA A 50 -0.12 1.87 2.35
N LEU A 51 -1.33 1.56 1.89
CA LEU A 51 -2.30 0.79 2.67
C LEU A 51 -1.81 -0.64 2.92
N ALA A 52 -1.35 -1.34 1.89
CA ALA A 52 -0.86 -2.70 2.00
C ALA A 52 0.29 -2.80 3.02
N LEU A 53 1.25 -1.86 2.98
CA LEU A 53 2.30 -1.76 4.00
C LEU A 53 1.74 -1.53 5.40
N THR A 54 0.76 -0.63 5.55
CA THR A 54 0.14 -0.36 6.85
C THR A 54 -0.54 -1.61 7.40
N ILE A 55 -1.30 -2.33 6.56
CA ILE A 55 -2.03 -3.55 6.93
C ILE A 55 -1.04 -4.67 7.30
N PHE A 56 -0.06 -4.92 6.43
CA PHE A 56 0.95 -5.96 6.60
C PHE A 56 1.76 -5.75 7.88
N LEU A 57 2.29 -4.54 8.10
CA LEU A 57 3.17 -4.22 9.23
C LEU A 57 2.43 -4.06 10.58
N SER A 58 1.11 -3.90 10.55
CA SER A 58 0.25 -3.86 11.75
C SER A 58 -0.22 -5.24 12.23
N ASP A 59 0.28 -6.32 11.61
CA ASP A 59 0.09 -7.71 12.07
C ASP A 59 -1.39 -8.18 12.08
N GLY A 60 -2.06 -8.06 10.92
CA GLY A 60 -3.15 -8.98 10.56
C GLY A 60 -4.49 -8.39 10.15
N SER A 61 -5.36 -9.27 9.67
CA SER A 61 -6.66 -9.05 9.00
C SER A 61 -7.74 -8.21 9.73
N VAL A 62 -8.61 -7.52 8.96
CA VAL A 62 -9.86 -6.84 9.42
C VAL A 62 -11.02 -7.80 9.64
N THR A 63 -10.99 -9.01 9.07
CA THR A 63 -12.15 -9.91 9.00
C THR A 63 -12.47 -10.64 10.31
N GLY A 64 -11.75 -10.35 11.40
CA GLY A 64 -11.96 -10.93 12.73
C GLY A 64 -12.77 -10.05 13.69
N PRO A 65 -13.22 -10.61 14.83
CA PRO A 65 -13.86 -9.86 15.92
C PRO A 65 -12.86 -8.88 16.55
N GLY A 66 -12.77 -7.69 15.96
CA GLY A 66 -11.72 -6.70 16.22
C GLY A 66 -11.50 -5.69 15.08
N GLY A 67 -12.13 -5.89 13.92
CA GLY A 67 -11.97 -5.04 12.74
C GLY A 67 -12.14 -3.53 13.00
N GLY A 68 -13.07 -3.11 13.85
CA GLY A 68 -13.24 -1.69 14.20
C GLY A 68 -12.06 -1.06 14.95
N ALA A 69 -11.44 -1.79 15.88
CA ALA A 69 -10.24 -1.32 16.59
C ALA A 69 -9.03 -1.24 15.66
N ARG A 70 -8.93 -2.20 14.73
CA ARG A 70 -7.88 -2.27 13.72
C ARG A 70 -7.99 -1.17 12.66
N MET A 71 -9.21 -0.85 12.22
CA MET A 71 -9.47 0.32 11.38
C MET A 71 -9.09 1.63 12.08
N ALA A 72 -9.39 1.77 13.37
CA ALA A 72 -9.00 2.95 14.15
C ALA A 72 -7.47 3.09 14.30
N GLU A 73 -6.76 1.98 14.45
CA GLU A 73 -5.30 1.94 14.43
C GLU A 73 -4.74 2.42 13.07
N TRP A 74 -5.27 1.89 11.96
CA TRP A 74 -4.83 2.29 10.61
C TRP A 74 -5.12 3.76 10.31
N ARG A 75 -6.28 4.28 10.75
CA ARG A 75 -6.58 5.73 10.66
C ARG A 75 -5.55 6.56 11.41
N SER A 76 -5.14 6.11 12.59
CA SER A 76 -4.16 6.82 13.41
C SER A 76 -2.76 6.80 12.77
N LEU A 77 -2.37 5.67 12.15
CA LEU A 77 -1.10 5.53 11.45
C LEU A 77 -1.02 6.36 10.17
N THR A 78 -2.13 6.44 9.43
CA THR A 78 -2.21 7.16 8.14
C THR A 78 -2.48 8.65 8.27
N ALA A 79 -2.85 9.14 9.46
CA ALA A 79 -3.14 10.56 9.69
C ALA A 79 -1.91 11.49 9.56
N TYR A 80 -0.69 10.97 9.74
CA TYR A 80 0.52 11.79 9.81
C TYR A 80 1.68 11.20 8.97
N GLY A 81 1.96 11.85 7.83
CA GLY A 81 2.97 11.45 6.84
C GLY A 81 4.36 11.13 7.37
N THR A 82 5.01 12.10 8.02
CA THR A 82 6.42 11.98 8.41
C THR A 82 6.66 10.95 9.52
N SER A 83 5.66 10.70 10.37
CA SER A 83 5.73 9.63 11.38
C SER A 83 5.48 8.25 10.77
N TRP A 84 4.72 8.17 9.68
CA TRP A 84 4.40 6.91 9.03
C TRP A 84 5.61 6.31 8.31
N SER A 85 6.35 7.09 7.52
CA SER A 85 7.56 6.59 6.83
C SER A 85 8.60 6.04 7.81
N ALA A 86 8.89 6.79 8.88
CA ALA A 86 9.78 6.35 9.95
C ALA A 86 9.28 5.09 10.66
N TRP A 87 7.95 4.95 10.80
CA TRP A 87 7.33 3.74 11.35
C TRP A 87 7.52 2.53 10.42
N VAL A 88 7.28 2.68 9.11
CA VAL A 88 7.48 1.62 8.10
C VAL A 88 8.91 1.12 8.11
N SER A 89 9.90 2.02 7.96
CA SER A 89 11.31 1.64 7.93
C SER A 89 11.75 0.93 9.22
N ARG A 90 11.22 1.34 10.37
CA ARG A 90 11.49 0.67 11.65
C ARG A 90 10.87 -0.73 11.70
N ARG A 91 9.63 -0.91 11.25
CA ARG A 91 8.94 -2.22 11.27
C ARG A 91 9.60 -3.21 10.31
N LEU A 92 9.99 -2.78 9.11
CA LEU A 92 10.74 -3.61 8.16
C LEU A 92 12.07 -4.10 8.75
N ARG A 93 12.85 -3.23 9.41
CA ARG A 93 14.09 -3.64 10.10
C ARG A 93 13.87 -4.66 11.21
N VAL A 94 12.75 -4.54 11.95
CA VAL A 94 12.39 -5.52 13.00
C VAL A 94 12.06 -6.88 12.38
N LEU A 95 11.30 -6.90 11.27
CA LEU A 95 10.99 -8.10 10.51
C LEU A 95 12.25 -8.75 9.91
N GLU A 96 13.15 -7.94 9.36
CA GLU A 96 14.44 -8.39 8.84
C GLU A 96 15.26 -9.11 9.93
N ALA A 97 15.39 -8.49 11.11
CA ALA A 97 16.11 -9.07 12.23
C ALA A 97 15.45 -10.35 12.78
N ALA A 98 14.12 -10.44 12.77
CA ALA A 98 13.39 -11.62 13.22
C ALA A 98 13.51 -12.80 12.24
N GLY A 99 13.61 -12.53 10.95
CA GLY A 99 13.72 -13.52 9.87
C GLY A 99 15.15 -13.84 9.43
N ALA A 100 16.17 -13.48 10.21
CA ALA A 100 17.57 -13.68 9.84
C ALA A 100 17.89 -15.17 9.61
N GLY A 101 17.97 -15.58 8.34
CA GLY A 101 18.35 -16.94 7.93
C GLY A 101 17.27 -17.75 7.19
N SER A 102 16.07 -17.20 6.97
CA SER A 102 15.03 -17.83 6.13
C SER A 102 14.54 -16.85 5.06
N PRO A 103 14.35 -17.29 3.80
CA PRO A 103 13.69 -16.47 2.79
C PRO A 103 12.25 -16.20 3.20
N ASP A 104 11.88 -14.93 3.24
CA ASP A 104 10.53 -14.46 3.55
C ASP A 104 10.00 -13.67 2.35
N PRO A 105 9.23 -14.31 1.46
CA PRO A 105 8.75 -13.67 0.23
C PRO A 105 7.74 -12.54 0.52
N ASP A 106 7.03 -12.60 1.66
CA ASP A 106 6.12 -11.54 2.06
C ASP A 106 6.90 -10.27 2.42
N ARG A 107 8.01 -10.43 3.17
CA ARG A 107 8.91 -9.32 3.51
C ARG A 107 9.57 -8.73 2.26
N GLU A 108 10.05 -9.55 1.34
CA GLU A 108 10.68 -9.09 0.10
C GLU A 108 9.74 -8.21 -0.75
N LEU A 109 8.46 -8.59 -0.85
CA LEU A 109 7.46 -7.80 -1.55
C LEU A 109 7.14 -6.50 -0.82
N ALA A 110 7.02 -6.53 0.52
CA ALA A 110 6.82 -5.33 1.32
C ALA A 110 8.00 -4.35 1.19
N GLU A 111 9.24 -4.82 1.22
CA GLU A 111 10.43 -4.01 0.99
C GLU A 111 10.46 -3.42 -0.42
N ALA A 112 10.08 -4.20 -1.43
CA ALA A 112 9.99 -3.73 -2.81
C ALA A 112 8.94 -2.62 -2.97
N ALA A 113 7.79 -2.75 -2.33
CA ALA A 113 6.74 -1.73 -2.31
C ALA A 113 7.21 -0.45 -1.59
N TRP A 114 7.85 -0.60 -0.42
CA TRP A 114 8.42 0.54 0.31
C TRP A 114 9.46 1.29 -0.51
N ARG A 115 10.40 0.56 -1.11
CA ARG A 115 11.41 1.15 -2.00
C ARG A 115 10.79 1.88 -3.17
N TRP A 116 9.77 1.30 -3.82
CA TRP A 116 9.07 1.95 -4.92
C TRP A 116 8.43 3.27 -4.47
N LEU A 117 7.82 3.30 -3.29
CA LEU A 117 7.21 4.51 -2.72
C LEU A 117 8.24 5.60 -2.36
N GLU A 118 9.42 5.22 -1.88
CA GLU A 118 10.51 6.16 -1.55
C GLU A 118 11.18 6.73 -2.80
N GLU A 119 11.44 5.89 -3.80
CA GLU A 119 12.23 6.24 -4.98
C GLU A 119 11.39 6.88 -6.10
N THR A 120 10.08 6.62 -6.13
CA THR A 120 9.20 7.21 -7.15
C THR A 120 8.74 8.58 -6.70
N GLU A 121 9.10 9.60 -7.47
CA GLU A 121 8.53 10.93 -7.32
C GLU A 121 7.30 11.08 -8.20
N LEU A 122 6.22 11.56 -7.60
CA LEU A 122 5.01 11.96 -8.29
C LEU A 122 4.95 13.48 -8.29
N LEU A 123 4.59 14.04 -9.44
CA LEU A 123 4.19 15.42 -9.51
C LEU A 123 2.97 15.56 -8.59
N ALA A 124 3.05 16.39 -7.55
CA ALA A 124 1.86 16.69 -6.77
C ALA A 124 0.80 17.22 -7.75
N PRO A 125 -0.28 16.47 -8.03
CA PRO A 125 -1.34 17.02 -8.84
C PRO A 125 -1.92 18.17 -8.03
N ASP A 126 -2.31 19.26 -8.69
CA ASP A 126 -3.46 19.98 -8.18
C ASP A 126 -4.57 18.94 -8.03
N LEU A 127 -4.85 18.52 -6.79
CA LEU A 127 -5.94 17.61 -6.46
C LEU A 127 -7.30 18.19 -6.88
N ASP A 128 -7.32 19.45 -7.32
CA ASP A 128 -8.43 20.15 -7.95
C ASP A 128 -8.70 19.72 -9.42
N ALA A 129 -7.79 18.99 -10.07
CA ALA A 129 -7.99 18.53 -11.46
C ALA A 129 -8.98 17.36 -11.61
N VAL A 130 -9.36 16.70 -10.50
CA VAL A 130 -10.41 15.67 -10.49
C VAL A 130 -11.76 16.31 -10.17
N GLY A 131 -12.14 17.31 -10.96
CA GLY A 131 -13.54 17.75 -11.04
C GLY A 131 -14.37 16.70 -11.79
N PRO A 132 -15.68 16.53 -11.47
CA PRO A 132 -16.54 15.65 -12.25
C PRO A 132 -16.45 16.04 -13.73
N VAL A 133 -16.31 15.05 -14.62
CA VAL A 133 -16.43 15.26 -16.07
C VAL A 133 -17.84 15.82 -16.32
N GLY A 134 -17.92 17.14 -16.39
CA GLY A 134 -19.14 17.86 -16.71
C GLY A 134 -19.58 17.53 -18.14
N PRO A 135 -20.88 17.67 -18.45
CA PRO A 135 -21.40 17.36 -19.78
C PRO A 135 -20.65 18.16 -20.84
N ALA A 136 -20.20 17.45 -21.89
CA ALA A 136 -19.46 17.99 -23.02
C ALA A 136 -20.10 19.28 -23.57
N GLY A 137 -19.42 20.42 -23.42
CA GLY A 137 -19.92 21.66 -24.02
C GLY A 137 -19.35 22.99 -23.56
N GLU A 138 -18.58 23.07 -22.46
CA GLU A 138 -18.03 24.36 -22.01
C GLU A 138 -16.54 24.50 -22.36
N GLU A 139 -16.22 25.63 -22.99
CA GLU A 139 -14.90 25.96 -23.51
C GLU A 139 -13.82 25.90 -22.41
N PRO A 140 -12.59 25.49 -22.74
CA PRO A 140 -11.50 25.45 -21.77
C PRO A 140 -11.22 26.88 -21.28
N PHE A 141 -11.50 27.12 -20.01
CA PHE A 141 -10.99 28.28 -19.28
C PHE A 141 -9.46 28.36 -19.48
N PRO A 142 -8.89 29.57 -19.62
CA PRO A 142 -7.45 29.71 -19.78
C PRO A 142 -6.76 29.05 -18.59
N ALA A 143 -5.91 28.07 -18.90
CA ALA A 143 -5.07 27.39 -17.91
C ALA A 143 -4.33 28.45 -17.10
N GLU A 144 -4.76 28.62 -15.84
CA GLU A 144 -4.04 29.44 -14.87
C GLU A 144 -2.61 28.87 -14.81
N GLU A 145 -1.62 29.76 -14.85
CA GLU A 145 -0.20 29.40 -14.96
C GLU A 145 0.13 28.27 -13.98
N GLU A 146 0.54 27.11 -14.53
CA GLU A 146 1.05 25.97 -13.77
C GLU A 146 2.05 26.49 -12.74
N GLY A 147 1.63 26.50 -11.47
CA GLY A 147 2.48 26.87 -10.35
C GLY A 147 3.73 25.98 -10.31
N PRO A 148 4.74 26.33 -9.49
CA PRO A 148 5.97 25.55 -9.40
C PRO A 148 5.67 24.08 -9.13
N GLN A 149 6.01 23.24 -10.11
CA GLN A 149 5.80 21.79 -10.07
C GLN A 149 6.60 21.18 -8.91
N VAL A 150 5.90 20.79 -7.84
CA VAL A 150 6.52 20.15 -6.67
C VAL A 150 6.51 18.64 -6.87
N TRP A 151 7.71 18.08 -7.02
CA TRP A 151 7.92 16.65 -7.05
C TRP A 151 8.00 16.13 -5.62
N THR A 152 7.18 15.13 -5.30
CA THR A 152 7.11 14.54 -3.96
C THR A 152 7.22 13.02 -4.05
N PRO A 153 7.86 12.36 -3.06
CA PRO A 153 7.85 10.91 -3.00
C PRO A 153 6.42 10.36 -3.00
N ALA A 154 6.18 9.26 -3.70
CA ALA A 154 4.84 8.70 -3.91
C ALA A 154 4.11 8.41 -2.59
N TRP A 155 4.81 8.05 -1.52
CA TRP A 155 4.18 7.85 -0.20
C TRP A 155 3.52 9.11 0.36
N GLN A 156 3.96 10.32 0.00
CA GLN A 156 3.37 11.57 0.48
C GLN A 156 1.97 11.80 -0.09
N LEU A 157 1.70 11.33 -1.31
CA LEU A 157 0.36 11.32 -1.91
C LEU A 157 -0.42 10.06 -1.57
N GLY A 158 0.24 8.91 -1.54
CA GLY A 158 -0.39 7.63 -1.24
C GLY A 158 -0.98 7.57 0.17
N LEU A 159 -0.34 8.19 1.16
CA LEU A 159 -0.80 8.11 2.55
C LEU A 159 -2.14 8.85 2.79
N PRO A 160 -2.34 10.11 2.35
CA PRO A 160 -3.64 10.77 2.40
C PRO A 160 -4.74 9.99 1.66
N LEU A 161 -4.43 9.44 0.48
CA LEU A 161 -5.37 8.60 -0.27
C LEU A 161 -5.78 7.36 0.52
N GLY A 162 -4.81 6.67 1.13
CA GLY A 162 -5.06 5.55 2.01
C GLY A 162 -5.90 5.93 3.23
N HIS A 163 -5.61 7.07 3.85
CA HIS A 163 -6.38 7.60 4.98
C HIS A 163 -7.86 7.82 4.60
N LEU A 164 -8.10 8.47 3.46
CA LEU A 164 -9.45 8.74 2.96
C LEU A 164 -10.20 7.44 2.63
N ALA A 165 -9.54 6.46 2.02
CA ALA A 165 -10.15 5.17 1.73
C ALA A 165 -10.63 4.46 3.02
N ILE A 166 -9.85 4.53 4.09
CA ILE A 166 -10.24 3.97 5.41
C ILE A 166 -11.41 4.75 6.04
N GLN A 167 -11.59 6.03 5.74
CA GLN A 167 -12.71 6.83 6.25
C GLN A 167 -14.02 6.57 5.50
N LEU A 168 -13.94 6.25 4.21
CA LEU A 168 -15.10 6.00 3.34
C LEU A 168 -15.64 4.58 3.43
N PHE A 169 -14.85 3.64 3.97
CA PHE A 169 -15.24 2.26 4.24
C PHE A 169 -15.88 2.09 5.63
#